data_AF-A0AAD2AM14-F1
#
_entry.id   AF-A0AAD2AM14-F1
#
_cell.length_a   1.000
_cell.length_b   1.000
_cell.length_c   1.000
_cell.angle_alpha   90.00
_cell.angle_beta   90.00
_cell.angle_gamma   90.00
#
_symmetry.space_group_name_H-M   'P 1'
#
loop_
_entity.id
_entity.type
_entity.pdbx_description
1 polymer ?
#
loop_
_entity_poly.entity_id
_entity_poly.type
_entity_poly.pdbx_seq_one_letter_code
_entity_poly.pdbx_strand_id
1 'polypeptide(L)'
;MAERTIPPDFPRETPLASVPGAQPKLAVRLVNGKYISGLTDEEWLDRYDGCEDLAQQCVIYCTRKVAENPALTHECCLTNVRKGFALKVQRGEWDLSEQEQDWVVKRARLILGW
;
A
#
# COMPACT_ATOMS: atom_id res chain seq x y z
N MET A 1 -1.68 5.18 24.22
CA MET A 1 -1.51 5.05 22.76
C MET A 1 -1.21 3.59 22.52
N ALA A 2 -2.07 2.85 21.83
CA ALA A 2 -1.79 1.45 21.53
C ALA A 2 -0.54 1.40 20.63
N GLU A 3 0.48 0.65 21.02
CA GLU A 3 1.60 0.31 20.13
C GLU A 3 1.01 -0.44 18.92
N ARG A 4 0.79 0.28 17.82
CA ARG A 4 0.41 -0.35 16.55
C ARG A 4 1.64 -1.05 16.02
N THR A 5 1.64 -2.37 16.14
CA THR A 5 2.67 -3.20 15.53
C THR A 5 2.34 -3.35 14.05
N ILE A 6 3.20 -2.83 13.19
CA ILE A 6 3.09 -2.99 11.74
C ILE A 6 3.17 -4.51 11.43
N PRO A 7 2.20 -5.09 10.71
CA PRO A 7 2.22 -6.50 10.35
C PRO A 7 3.49 -6.86 9.57
N PRO A 8 4.08 -8.05 9.80
CA PRO A 8 5.33 -8.45 9.17
C PRO A 8 5.23 -8.63 7.64
N ASP A 9 4.01 -8.72 7.10
CA ASP A 9 3.74 -8.80 5.67
C ASP A 9 3.44 -7.44 5.03
N PHE A 10 3.47 -6.33 5.79
CA PHE A 10 3.36 -4.99 5.23
C PHE A 10 4.64 -4.62 4.44
N PRO A 11 4.53 -4.09 3.21
CA PRO A 11 5.69 -3.80 2.37
C PRO A 11 6.63 -2.80 3.04
N ARG A 12 7.94 -3.08 3.01
CA ARG A 12 8.98 -2.21 3.56
C ARG A 12 9.78 -1.48 2.49
N GLU A 13 9.15 -1.20 1.35
CA GLU A 13 9.74 -0.67 0.11
C GLU A 13 11.25 -0.37 0.14
N THR A 14 12.02 -1.13 -0.63
CA THR A 14 13.34 -0.69 -1.08
C THR A 14 13.27 -0.31 -2.55
N PRO A 15 13.12 0.98 -2.89
CA PRO A 15 13.58 1.44 -4.18
C PRO A 15 15.11 1.42 -4.10
N LEU A 16 15.73 0.35 -4.61
CA LEU A 16 17.10 0.47 -5.08
C LEU A 16 17.05 1.41 -6.28
N ALA A 17 17.16 2.71 -6.03
CA ALA A 17 17.54 3.64 -7.09
C ALA A 17 18.98 3.28 -7.48
N SER A 18 19.12 2.34 -8.42
CA SER A 18 20.39 1.98 -9.03
C SER A 18 20.74 3.08 -10.02
N VAL A 19 21.69 3.94 -9.65
CA VAL A 19 22.20 4.99 -10.54
C VAL A 19 23.18 4.33 -11.53
N PRO A 20 23.04 4.53 -12.85
CA PRO A 20 23.95 3.93 -13.83
C PRO A 20 25.42 4.36 -13.60
N GLY A 21 26.33 3.38 -13.62
CA GLY A 21 27.78 3.56 -13.45
C GLY A 21 28.52 2.23 -13.32
N ALA A 22 29.86 2.23 -13.45
CA ALA A 22 30.71 1.02 -13.38
C ALA A 22 30.72 0.30 -12.01
N GLN A 23 30.09 0.89 -10.99
CA GLN A 23 29.93 0.38 -9.63
C GLN A 23 28.50 0.68 -9.17
N PRO A 24 27.81 -0.24 -8.46
CA PRO A 24 26.50 0.05 -7.88
C PRO A 24 26.64 1.21 -6.88
N LYS A 25 25.88 2.29 -7.10
CA LYS A 25 25.80 3.41 -6.15
C LYS A 25 24.45 3.34 -5.45
N LEU A 26 24.48 3.17 -4.13
CA LEU A 26 23.29 3.27 -3.28
C LEU A 26 22.86 4.74 -3.18
N ALA A 27 21.62 5.02 -3.55
CA ALA A 27 21.00 6.31 -3.26
C ALA A 27 20.66 6.39 -1.76
N VAL A 28 21.27 7.34 -1.06
CA VAL A 28 21.04 7.58 0.37
C VAL A 28 20.62 9.03 0.60
N ARG A 29 19.69 9.25 1.54
CA ARG A 29 19.29 10.56 2.05
C ARG A 29 19.93 10.78 3.42
N LEU A 30 20.43 11.99 3.71
CA LEU A 30 20.90 12.34 5.05
C LEU A 30 19.68 12.79 5.89
N VAL A 31 19.30 12.00 6.88
CA VAL A 31 18.19 12.29 7.80
C VAL A 31 18.73 12.21 9.23
N ASN A 32 18.58 13.27 10.02
CA ASN A 32 19.06 13.35 11.40
C ASN A 32 20.55 12.93 11.57
N GLY A 33 21.40 13.32 10.61
CA GLY A 33 22.83 13.01 10.64
C GLY A 33 23.20 11.56 10.24
N LYS A 34 22.24 10.73 9.84
CA LYS A 34 22.45 9.37 9.33
C LYS A 34 22.11 9.27 7.84
N TYR A 35 22.93 8.54 7.09
CA TYR A 35 22.61 8.19 5.71
C TYR A 35 21.63 7.02 5.69
N ILE A 36 20.44 7.25 5.16
CA ILE A 36 19.35 6.26 5.10
C ILE A 36 19.03 5.96 3.63
N SER A 37 19.03 4.67 3.30
CA SER A 37 18.46 4.14 2.05
C SER A 37 17.04 3.64 2.33
N GLY A 38 16.05 4.05 1.54
CA GLY A 38 14.65 3.66 1.74
C GLY A 38 13.89 4.53 2.75
N LEU A 39 12.83 3.96 3.33
CA LEU A 39 11.97 4.59 4.34
C LEU A 39 12.61 4.48 5.74
N THR A 40 12.47 5.54 6.53
CA THR A 40 12.66 5.47 8.00
C THR A 40 11.54 4.65 8.65
N ASP A 41 11.72 4.24 9.91
CA ASP A 41 10.67 3.52 10.65
C ASP A 41 9.41 4.38 10.84
N GLU A 42 9.57 5.70 11.00
CA GLU A 42 8.47 6.66 11.09
C GLU A 42 7.76 6.79 9.73
N GLU A 43 8.50 6.99 8.64
CA GLU A 43 7.91 7.01 7.28
C GLU A 43 7.20 5.69 6.97
N TRP A 44 7.76 4.54 7.39
CA TRP A 44 7.16 3.23 7.19
C TRP A 44 5.85 3.06 7.99
N LEU A 45 5.79 3.59 9.21
CA LEU A 45 4.58 3.64 10.02
C LEU A 45 3.50 4.53 9.40
N ASP A 46 3.87 5.69 8.87
CA ASP A 46 2.93 6.59 8.18
C ASP A 46 2.33 5.91 6.94
N ARG A 47 3.17 5.21 6.15
CA ARG A 47 2.71 4.42 5.00
C ARG A 47 1.76 3.30 5.42
N TYR A 48 2.07 2.61 6.52
CA TYR A 48 1.19 1.59 7.10
C TYR A 48 -0.17 2.17 7.53
N ASP A 49 -0.18 3.26 8.29
CA ASP A 49 -1.41 3.88 8.78
C ASP A 49 -2.31 4.34 7.61
N GLY A 50 -1.72 4.91 6.56
CA GLY A 50 -2.45 5.29 5.34
C GLY A 50 -3.04 4.08 4.60
N CYS A 51 -2.28 2.98 4.49
CA CYS A 51 -2.76 1.75 3.86
C CYS A 51 -3.85 1.06 4.69
N GLU A 52 -3.73 1.05 6.01
CA GLU A 52 -4.76 0.47 6.90
C GLU A 52 -6.06 1.25 6.80
N ASP A 53 -6.02 2.59 6.80
CA ASP A 53 -7.21 3.42 6.59
C ASP A 53 -7.85 3.15 5.22
N LEU A 54 -7.04 3.09 4.16
CA LEU A 54 -7.52 2.79 2.82
C LEU A 54 -8.18 1.38 2.75
N ALA A 55 -7.64 0.40 3.46
CA ALA A 55 -8.25 -0.93 3.55
C ALA A 55 -9.64 -0.86 4.21
N GLN A 56 -9.80 -0.09 5.29
CA GLN A 56 -11.10 0.13 5.93
C GLN A 56 -12.10 0.82 4.99
N GLN A 57 -11.66 1.83 4.23
CA GLN A 57 -12.50 2.48 3.22
C GLN A 57 -12.93 1.47 2.13
N CYS A 58 -12.03 0.58 1.70
CA CYS A 58 -12.36 -0.48 0.76
C CYS A 58 -13.39 -1.47 1.31
N VAL A 59 -13.32 -1.85 2.58
CA VAL A 59 -14.31 -2.71 3.23
C VAL A 59 -15.71 -2.09 3.12
N ILE A 60 -15.84 -0.80 3.44
CA ILE A 60 -17.10 -0.06 3.36
C ILE A 60 -17.60 -0.01 1.91
N TYR A 61 -16.71 0.32 0.97
CA TYR A 61 -17.03 0.38 -0.46
C TYR A 61 -17.51 -0.97 -1.00
N CYS A 62 -16.76 -2.04 -0.73
CA CYS A 62 -17.02 -3.39 -1.20
C CYS A 62 -18.34 -3.94 -0.66
N THR A 63 -18.57 -3.79 0.65
CA THR A 63 -19.82 -4.21 1.31
C THR A 63 -21.03 -3.55 0.64
N ARG A 64 -20.96 -2.23 0.44
CA ARG A 64 -22.03 -1.48 -0.22
C ARG A 64 -22.23 -1.93 -1.67
N LYS A 65 -21.15 -2.11 -2.44
CA LYS A 65 -21.23 -2.45 -3.86
C LYS A 65 -21.80 -3.83 -4.13
N VAL A 66 -21.46 -4.82 -3.30
CA VAL A 66 -22.03 -6.17 -3.40
C VAL A 66 -23.51 -6.17 -2.98
N ALA A 67 -23.88 -5.39 -1.96
CA ALA A 67 -25.29 -5.23 -1.57
C ALA A 67 -26.14 -4.55 -2.66
N GLU A 68 -25.59 -3.55 -3.36
CA GLU A 68 -26.24 -2.85 -4.48
C GLU A 68 -26.37 -3.73 -5.74
N ASN A 69 -25.49 -4.71 -5.94
CA ASN A 69 -25.44 -5.54 -7.14
C ASN A 69 -25.18 -7.01 -6.79
N PRO A 70 -26.24 -7.84 -6.62
CA PRO A 70 -26.11 -9.25 -6.31
C PRO A 70 -25.34 -10.09 -7.34
N ALA A 71 -25.20 -9.61 -8.59
CA ALA A 71 -24.42 -10.29 -9.62
C ALA A 71 -22.91 -10.01 -9.52
N LEU A 72 -22.50 -9.03 -8.69
CA LEU A 72 -21.09 -8.70 -8.47
C LEU A 72 -20.46 -9.69 -7.48
N THR A 73 -19.57 -10.53 -7.97
CA THR A 73 -18.81 -11.44 -7.10
C THR A 73 -17.81 -10.67 -6.24
N HIS A 74 -17.48 -11.23 -5.07
CA HIS A 74 -16.47 -10.69 -4.15
C HIS A 74 -15.11 -10.46 -4.86
N GLU A 75 -14.67 -11.46 -5.64
CA GLU A 75 -13.44 -11.38 -6.43
C GLU A 75 -13.45 -10.26 -7.47
N CYS A 76 -14.58 -10.09 -8.17
CA CYS A 76 -14.73 -9.02 -9.14
C CYS A 76 -14.70 -7.65 -8.45
N CYS A 77 -15.33 -7.53 -7.28
CA CYS A 77 -15.31 -6.30 -6.48
C CYS A 77 -13.87 -5.93 -6.06
N LEU A 78 -13.12 -6.85 -5.49
CA LEU A 78 -11.71 -6.64 -5.09
C LEU A 78 -10.81 -6.35 -6.30
N THR A 79 -11.02 -7.04 -7.42
CA THR A 79 -10.30 -6.76 -8.68
C THR A 79 -10.55 -5.35 -9.17
N ASN A 80 -11.78 -4.85 -9.07
CA ASN A 80 -12.13 -3.49 -9.46
C ASN A 80 -11.51 -2.44 -8.53
N VAL A 81 -11.43 -2.71 -7.23
CA VAL A 81 -10.69 -1.88 -6.27
C VAL A 81 -9.21 -1.79 -6.67
N ARG A 82 -8.56 -2.94 -6.93
CA ARG A 82 -7.15 -2.98 -7.33
C ARG A 82 -6.87 -2.20 -8.61
N LYS A 83 -7.75 -2.32 -9.61
CA LYS A 83 -7.69 -1.54 -10.86
C LYS A 83 -7.89 -0.05 -10.61
N GLY A 84 -8.79 0.32 -9.70
CA GLY A 84 -9.01 1.70 -9.29
C GLY A 84 -7.76 2.35 -8.71
N PHE A 85 -7.03 1.64 -7.85
CA PHE A 85 -5.76 2.11 -7.31
C PHE A 85 -4.72 2.31 -8.41
N ALA A 86 -4.52 1.29 -9.27
CA ALA A 86 -3.56 1.36 -10.36
C ALA A 86 -3.83 2.56 -11.28
N LEU A 87 -5.10 2.84 -11.58
CA LEU A 87 -5.49 3.97 -12.41
C LEU A 87 -5.16 5.32 -11.75
N LYS A 88 -5.38 5.46 -10.45
CA LYS A 88 -5.04 6.69 -9.70
C LYS A 88 -3.54 6.92 -9.65
N VAL A 89 -2.76 5.86 -9.45
CA VAL A 89 -1.28 5.93 -9.49
C VAL A 89 -0.80 6.28 -10.89
N GLN A 90 -1.36 5.67 -11.94
CA GLN A 90 -1.02 5.98 -13.33
C GLN A 90 -1.30 7.44 -13.69
N ARG A 91 -2.34 8.04 -13.09
CA ARG A 91 -2.70 9.46 -13.28
C ARG A 91 -1.86 10.41 -12.43
N GLY A 92 -0.96 9.89 -11.59
CA GLY A 92 -0.18 10.69 -10.66
C GLY A 92 -1.00 11.30 -9.52
N GLU A 93 -2.23 10.81 -9.30
CA GLU A 93 -3.08 11.29 -8.22
C GLU A 93 -2.61 10.75 -6.87
N TRP A 94 -2.20 9.47 -6.84
CA TRP A 94 -1.81 8.74 -5.65
C TRP A 94 -0.37 8.24 -5.75
N ASP A 95 0.37 8.36 -4.66
CA ASP A 95 1.69 7.75 -4.46
C ASP A 95 1.50 6.48 -3.64
N LEU A 96 1.28 5.34 -4.30
CA LEU A 96 1.05 4.04 -3.67
C LEU A 96 1.73 2.96 -4.53
N SER A 97 2.69 2.20 -3.98
CA SER A 97 3.36 1.17 -4.79
C SER A 97 2.46 -0.02 -5.09
N GLU A 98 2.86 -0.84 -6.06
CA GLU A 98 2.11 -2.06 -6.38
C GLU A 98 1.98 -3.01 -5.18
N GLN A 99 3.03 -3.12 -4.37
CA GLN A 99 3.02 -3.95 -3.16
C GLN A 99 2.05 -3.41 -2.11
N GLU A 100 1.98 -2.09 -1.93
CA GLU A 100 1.01 -1.46 -1.04
C GLU A 100 -0.43 -1.64 -1.56
N GLN A 101 -0.63 -1.48 -2.86
CA GLN A 101 -1.93 -1.73 -3.51
C GLN A 101 -2.41 -3.17 -3.28
N ASP A 102 -1.52 -4.16 -3.45
CA ASP A 102 -1.82 -5.57 -3.21
C ASP A 102 -2.10 -5.84 -1.73
N TRP A 103 -1.31 -5.24 -0.84
CA TRP A 103 -1.49 -5.37 0.60
C TRP A 103 -2.84 -4.82 1.07
N VAL A 104 -3.25 -3.65 0.58
CA VAL A 104 -4.56 -3.04 0.91
C VAL A 104 -5.71 -3.95 0.50
N VAL A 105 -5.64 -4.53 -0.70
CA VAL A 105 -6.68 -5.44 -1.20
C VAL A 105 -6.72 -6.73 -0.38
N LYS A 106 -5.55 -7.31 -0.06
CA LYS A 106 -5.44 -8.48 0.81
C LYS A 106 -6.00 -8.19 2.21
N ARG A 107 -5.67 -7.02 2.77
CA ARG A 107 -6.14 -6.58 4.09
C ARG A 107 -7.67 -6.42 4.12
N ALA A 108 -8.24 -5.78 3.09
CA ALA A 108 -9.69 -5.64 2.95
C ALA A 108 -10.38 -7.00 2.83
N ARG A 109 -9.84 -7.94 2.05
CA ARG A 109 -10.34 -9.33 1.96
C ARG A 109 -10.42 -9.99 3.33
N LEU A 110 -9.34 -9.89 4.12
CA LEU A 110 -9.29 -10.48 5.47
C LEU A 110 -10.34 -9.87 6.41
N ILE A 111 -10.55 -8.55 6.38
CA ILE A 111 -11.55 -7.87 7.22
C ILE A 111 -12.98 -8.28 6.81
N LEU A 112 -13.22 -8.43 5.50
CA LEU A 112 -14.52 -8.84 4.95
C LEU A 112 -14.82 -10.34 5.17
N GLY A 113 -13.80 -11.15 5.46
CA GLY A 113 -13.93 -12.61 5.55
C GLY A 113 -14.19 -13.28 4.19
N TRP A 114 -13.64 -12.72 3.12
CA TRP A 114 -13.79 -13.22 1.74
C TRP A 114 -12.65 -14.13 1.30
#